data_AF-X1A5D0-F1
#
_entry.id   AF-X1A5D0-F1
#
_cell.length_a   1.000
_cell.length_b   1.000
_cell.length_c   1.000
_cell.angle_alpha   90.00
_cell.angle_beta   90.00
_cell.angle_gamma   90.00
#
_symmetry.space_group_name_H-M   'P 1'
#
loop_
_entity.id
_entity.type
_entity.pdbx_description
1 polymer ?
#
loop_
_entity_poly.entity_id
_entity_poly.type
_entity_poly.pdbx_seq_one_letter_code
_entity_poly.pdbx_strand_id
1 'polypeptide(L)'
;MDVKDPFIAFDRYDERSLMENNLFREVKQNWHLEHPPKKTKEGVYIQTYMSMAMKALTTAFLKWQKEQLQLEALGEKTTWQMYRRKLKVLNRNKLIVFAGQNFGIFPSHEVFMLANVPVRDTEKELNINRDQLYAKYSKGVLTEKA
;
A
#
# COMPACT_ATOMS: atom_id res chain seq x y z
N MET A 1 -22.30 44.18 24.14
CA MET A 1 -22.34 43.54 22.81
C MET A 1 -22.06 42.07 23.03
N ASP A 2 -23.01 41.22 22.68
CA ASP A 2 -22.93 39.78 22.91
C ASP A 2 -22.07 39.14 21.81
N VAL A 3 -20.97 38.49 22.18
CA VAL A 3 -20.05 37.86 21.21
C VAL A 3 -20.58 36.47 20.88
N LYS A 4 -21.12 36.32 19.67
CA LYS A 4 -21.78 35.08 19.22
C LYS A 4 -20.84 33.88 19.04
N ASP A 5 -19.57 34.12 18.76
CA ASP A 5 -18.57 33.06 18.63
C ASP A 5 -17.15 33.61 18.88
N PRO A 6 -16.61 33.41 20.10
CA PRO A 6 -15.28 33.89 20.47
C PRO A 6 -14.15 33.04 19.87
N PHE A 7 -14.43 31.88 19.27
CA PHE A 7 -13.40 30.94 18.78
C PHE A 7 -13.05 31.10 17.30
N ILE A 8 -13.74 31.96 16.55
CA ILE A 8 -13.43 32.25 15.13
C ILE A 8 -11.94 32.54 14.86
N ALA A 9 -11.27 33.23 15.80
CA ALA A 9 -9.85 33.53 15.67
C ALA A 9 -8.96 32.28 15.82
N PHE A 10 -9.36 31.33 16.68
CA PHE A 10 -8.69 30.06 16.89
C PHE A 10 -8.94 29.10 15.72
N ASP A 11 -10.18 29.01 15.23
CA ASP A 11 -10.53 28.16 14.08
C ASP A 11 -9.74 28.56 12.82
N ARG A 12 -9.60 29.87 12.56
CA ARG A 12 -8.75 30.38 11.47
C ARG A 12 -7.27 30.07 11.67
N TYR A 13 -6.82 29.96 12.92
CA TYR A 13 -5.43 29.63 13.24
C TYR A 13 -5.15 28.13 13.05
N ASP A 14 -6.12 27.27 13.35
CA ASP A 14 -6.03 25.83 13.13
C ASP A 14 -5.90 25.48 11.64
N GLU A 15 -6.62 26.20 10.77
CA GLU A 15 -6.48 26.05 9.31
C GLU A 15 -5.04 26.30 8.83
N ARG A 16 -4.35 27.30 9.41
CA ARG A 16 -2.95 27.58 9.10
C ARG A 16 -2.03 26.44 9.51
N SER A 17 -2.21 25.92 10.72
CA SER A 17 -1.48 24.75 11.23
C SER A 17 -1.65 23.53 10.32
N LEU A 18 -2.88 23.30 9.84
CA LEU A 18 -3.18 22.22 8.91
C LEU A 18 -2.45 22.38 7.57
N MET A 19 -2.37 23.59 7.02
CA MET A 19 -1.59 23.82 5.79
C MET A 19 -0.09 23.56 6.02
N GLU A 20 0.47 24.01 7.13
CA GLU A 20 1.90 23.84 7.40
C GLU A 20 2.26 22.36 7.55
N ASN A 21 1.49 21.62 8.34
CA ASN A 21 1.77 20.22 8.64
C ASN A 21 1.44 19.26 7.49
N ASN A 22 0.34 19.49 6.77
CA ASN A 22 -0.14 18.55 5.75
C ASN A 22 0.26 18.94 4.33
N LEU A 23 0.53 20.22 4.05
CA LEU A 23 0.97 20.66 2.72
C LEU A 23 2.48 20.88 2.71
N PHE A 24 3.00 21.84 3.48
CA PHE A 24 4.40 22.23 3.36
C PHE A 24 5.37 21.18 3.90
N ARG A 25 5.11 20.62 5.08
CA ARG A 25 5.97 19.60 5.67
C ARG A 25 5.96 18.31 4.86
N GLU A 26 4.78 17.85 4.42
CA GLU A 26 4.66 16.61 3.67
C GLU A 26 5.30 16.70 2.27
N VAL A 27 5.09 17.81 1.55
CA VAL A 27 5.69 18.02 0.21
C VAL A 27 7.22 18.07 0.30
N LYS A 28 7.77 18.71 1.34
CA LYS A 28 9.23 18.82 1.53
C LYS A 28 9.86 17.52 2.02
N GLN A 29 9.29 16.90 3.05
CA GLN A 29 9.94 15.78 3.74
C GLN A 29 9.59 14.41 3.16
N ASN A 30 8.32 14.17 2.79
CA ASN A 30 7.89 12.86 2.34
C ASN A 30 8.02 12.70 0.82
N TRP A 31 7.77 13.78 0.08
CA TRP A 31 7.80 13.76 -1.38
C TRP A 31 9.10 14.30 -1.96
N HIS A 32 9.95 14.92 -1.13
CA HIS A 32 11.24 15.49 -1.52
C HIS A 32 11.14 16.51 -2.68
N LEU A 33 10.01 17.24 -2.77
CA LEU A 33 9.72 18.22 -3.82
C LEU A 33 10.14 19.65 -3.42
N GLU A 34 11.23 19.77 -2.66
CA GLU A 34 11.65 21.03 -2.04
C GLU A 34 12.23 22.03 -3.04
N HIS A 35 12.77 21.56 -4.16
CA HIS A 35 13.47 22.41 -5.12
C HIS A 35 12.76 22.46 -6.47
N PRO A 36 12.58 23.66 -7.04
CA PRO A 36 12.07 23.79 -8.39
C PRO A 36 13.09 23.22 -9.39
N PRO A 37 12.64 22.68 -10.53
CA PRO A 37 13.53 22.12 -11.56
C PRO A 37 14.57 23.11 -12.09
N LYS A 38 14.22 24.40 -12.09
CA LYS A 38 15.11 25.52 -12.43
C LYS A 38 14.89 26.67 -11.44
N LYS A 39 15.97 27.32 -11.00
CA LYS A 39 15.95 28.53 -10.14
C LYS A 39 15.57 29.78 -10.92
N THR A 40 14.40 29.72 -11.55
CA THR A 40 13.78 30.79 -12.35
C THR A 40 12.37 31.02 -11.84
N LYS A 41 11.78 32.19 -12.10
CA LYS A 41 10.42 32.52 -11.64
C LYS A 41 9.40 31.52 -12.16
N GLU A 42 9.51 31.17 -13.44
CA GLU A 42 8.66 30.19 -14.13
C GLU A 42 8.85 28.79 -13.54
N GLY A 43 10.09 28.41 -13.21
CA GLY A 43 10.40 27.14 -12.58
C GLY A 43 9.76 26.99 -11.19
N VAL A 44 9.69 28.07 -10.41
CA VAL A 44 8.97 28.08 -9.12
C VAL A 44 7.47 27.91 -9.34
N TYR A 45 6.87 28.62 -10.29
CA TYR A 45 5.43 28.49 -10.56
C TYR A 45 5.04 27.07 -10.95
N ILE A 46 5.76 26.46 -11.90
CA ILE A 46 5.49 25.09 -12.33
C ILE A 46 5.62 24.12 -11.16
N GLN A 47 6.66 24.27 -10.33
CA GLN A 47 6.84 23.42 -9.16
C GLN A 47 5.67 23.52 -8.18
N THR A 48 5.22 24.74 -7.87
CA THR A 48 4.10 24.97 -6.95
C THR A 48 2.81 24.35 -7.47
N TYR A 49 2.46 24.61 -8.73
CA TYR A 49 1.23 24.06 -9.33
C TYR A 49 1.27 22.53 -9.40
N MET A 50 2.39 21.95 -9.83
CA MET A 50 2.53 20.49 -9.93
C MET A 50 2.44 19.82 -8.56
N SER A 51 3.10 20.40 -7.55
CA SER A 51 3.07 19.86 -6.17
C SER A 51 1.67 19.93 -5.57
N MET A 52 0.97 21.07 -5.75
CA MET A 52 -0.41 21.24 -5.28
C MET A 52 -1.39 20.31 -6.01
N ALA A 53 -1.29 20.20 -7.34
CA ALA A 53 -2.15 19.34 -8.14
C ALA A 53 -1.95 17.85 -7.78
N MET A 54 -0.69 17.42 -7.67
CA MET A 54 -0.39 16.05 -7.29
C MET A 54 -0.86 15.75 -5.86
N LYS A 55 -0.68 16.68 -4.93
CA LYS A 55 -1.21 16.52 -3.56
C LYS A 55 -2.73 16.41 -3.55
N ALA A 56 -3.44 17.30 -4.24
CA ALA A 56 -4.89 17.27 -4.33
C ALA A 56 -5.41 15.95 -4.93
N LEU A 57 -4.80 15.50 -6.04
CA LEU A 57 -5.17 14.23 -6.69
C LEU A 57 -4.92 13.03 -5.78
N THR A 58 -3.77 12.96 -5.11
CA THR A 58 -3.44 11.85 -4.21
C THR A 58 -4.36 11.84 -3.00
N THR A 59 -4.65 12.99 -2.40
CA THR A 59 -5.59 13.09 -1.27
C THR A 59 -7.01 12.71 -1.68
N ALA A 60 -7.50 13.18 -2.84
CA ALA A 60 -8.80 12.79 -3.37
C ALA A 60 -8.88 11.29 -3.62
N PHE A 61 -7.83 10.71 -4.23
CA PHE A 61 -7.76 9.27 -4.47
C PHE A 61 -7.74 8.45 -3.18
N LEU A 62 -6.96 8.86 -2.18
CA LEU A 62 -6.91 8.17 -0.88
C LEU A 62 -8.24 8.28 -0.12
N LYS A 63 -8.91 9.44 -0.18
CA LYS A 63 -10.23 9.62 0.43
C LYS A 63 -11.26 8.70 -0.23
N TRP A 64 -11.32 8.71 -1.57
CA TRP A 64 -12.16 7.81 -2.33
C TRP A 64 -11.87 6.34 -1.98
N GLN A 65 -10.59 5.94 -1.91
CA GLN A 65 -10.22 4.57 -1.56
C GLN A 65 -10.70 4.16 -0.16
N LYS A 66 -10.62 5.06 0.83
CA LYS A 66 -11.13 4.82 2.19
C LYS A 66 -12.65 4.67 2.21
N GLU A 67 -13.36 5.54 1.52
CA GLU A 67 -14.83 5.44 1.40
C GLU A 67 -15.23 4.10 0.79
N GLN A 68 -14.57 3.67 -0.29
CA GLN A 68 -14.85 2.37 -0.90
C GLN A 68 -14.55 1.18 0.02
N LEU A 69 -13.49 1.25 0.84
CA LEU A 69 -13.20 0.23 1.86
C LEU A 69 -14.28 0.18 2.95
N GLN A 70 -14.82 1.33 3.35
CA GLN A 70 -15.94 1.39 4.30
C GLN A 70 -17.21 0.78 3.71
N LEU A 71 -17.52 1.06 2.45
CA LEU A 71 -18.65 0.45 1.74
C LEU A 71 -18.48 -1.07 1.61
N GLU A 72 -17.26 -1.55 1.33
CA GLU A 72 -16.97 -2.99 1.33
C GLU A 72 -17.18 -3.62 2.71
N ALA A 73 -16.77 -2.96 3.79
CA ALA A 73 -16.98 -3.43 5.17
C ALA A 73 -18.46 -3.46 5.56
N LEU A 74 -19.27 -2.55 5.01
CA LEU A 74 -20.73 -2.53 5.14
C LEU A 74 -21.42 -3.58 4.26
N GLY A 75 -20.67 -4.32 3.44
CA GLY A 75 -21.18 -5.37 2.56
C GLY A 75 -21.76 -4.88 1.24
N GLU A 76 -21.52 -3.62 0.86
CA GLU A 76 -21.96 -3.07 -0.41
C GLU A 76 -21.10 -3.54 -1.59
N LYS A 77 -21.70 -3.55 -2.79
CA LYS A 77 -21.04 -4.02 -4.01
C LYS A 77 -19.96 -3.03 -4.45
N THR A 78 -18.70 -3.48 -4.46
CA THR A 78 -17.57 -2.71 -5.00
C THR A 78 -17.45 -2.84 -6.52
N THR A 79 -16.68 -1.95 -7.15
CA THR A 79 -16.44 -1.99 -8.61
C THR A 79 -15.52 -3.15 -9.01
N TRP A 80 -15.75 -3.75 -10.18
CA TRP A 80 -14.91 -4.84 -10.75
C TRP A 80 -13.40 -4.54 -10.75
N GLN A 81 -13.01 -3.29 -11.05
CA GLN A 81 -11.61 -2.88 -11.03
C GLN A 81 -10.98 -2.97 -9.63
N MET A 82 -11.74 -2.67 -8.57
CA MET A 82 -11.28 -2.78 -7.19
C MET A 82 -11.13 -4.24 -6.77
N TYR A 83 -12.12 -5.07 -7.08
CA TYR A 83 -12.04 -6.51 -6.87
C TYR A 83 -10.78 -7.09 -7.53
N ARG A 84 -10.52 -6.71 -8.79
CA ARG A 84 -9.31 -7.15 -9.51
C ARG A 84 -8.01 -6.63 -8.87
N ARG A 85 -7.98 -5.38 -8.39
CA ARG A 85 -6.83 -4.83 -7.64
C ARG A 85 -6.60 -5.59 -6.33
N LYS A 86 -7.66 -5.87 -5.57
CA LYS A 86 -7.61 -6.67 -4.33
C LYS A 86 -7.05 -8.06 -4.61
N LEU A 87 -7.55 -8.76 -5.63
CA LEU A 87 -7.03 -10.05 -6.05
C LEU A 87 -5.54 -9.98 -6.44
N LYS A 88 -5.12 -8.95 -7.18
CA LYS A 88 -3.70 -8.76 -7.53
C LYS A 88 -2.81 -8.56 -6.30
N VAL A 89 -3.30 -7.87 -5.27
CA VAL A 89 -2.55 -7.69 -4.02
C VAL A 89 -2.48 -9.00 -3.22
N LEU A 90 -3.62 -9.67 -3.04
CA LEU A 90 -3.71 -10.94 -2.28
C LEU A 90 -2.94 -12.08 -2.93
N ASN A 91 -2.81 -12.09 -4.25
CA ASN A 91 -2.10 -13.11 -5.00
C ASN A 91 -0.70 -12.67 -5.45
N ARG A 92 -0.23 -11.47 -5.05
CA ARG A 92 1.07 -10.92 -5.49
C ARG A 92 2.24 -11.83 -5.13
N ASN A 93 2.13 -12.53 -4.00
CA ASN A 93 3.15 -13.41 -3.44
C ASN A 93 2.86 -14.90 -3.73
N LYS A 94 1.92 -15.24 -4.63
CA LYS A 94 1.63 -16.62 -5.00
C LYS A 94 2.22 -16.91 -6.38
N LEU A 95 2.88 -18.05 -6.51
CA LEU A 95 3.49 -18.56 -7.72
C LEU A 95 2.77 -19.84 -8.15
N ILE A 96 2.62 -20.02 -9.46
CA ILE A 96 2.15 -21.27 -10.04
C ILE A 96 3.41 -22.06 -10.44
N VAL A 97 3.62 -23.20 -9.79
CA VAL A 97 4.75 -24.10 -10.07
C VAL A 97 4.24 -25.28 -10.87
N PHE A 98 4.88 -25.54 -12.01
CA PHE A 98 4.57 -26.67 -12.88
C PHE A 98 5.65 -27.75 -12.68
N ALA A 99 5.20 -29.00 -12.48
CA ALA A 99 6.06 -30.17 -12.37
C ALA A 99 5.49 -31.29 -13.26
N GLY A 100 6.00 -31.40 -14.48
CA GLY A 100 5.48 -32.33 -15.48
C GLY A 100 4.03 -32.00 -15.85
N GLN A 101 3.12 -32.94 -15.63
CA GLN A 101 1.67 -32.77 -15.89
C GLN A 101 0.91 -32.11 -14.72
N ASN A 102 1.57 -31.89 -13.58
CA ASN A 102 0.93 -31.36 -12.38
C ASN A 102 1.28 -29.88 -12.19
N PHE A 103 0.35 -29.11 -11.63
CA PHE A 103 0.60 -27.74 -11.21
C PHE A 103 0.13 -27.53 -9.77
N GLY A 104 0.79 -26.62 -9.06
CA GLY A 104 0.39 -26.20 -7.72
C GLY A 104 0.58 -24.70 -7.54
N ILE A 105 -0.22 -24.12 -6.65
CA ILE A 105 -0.13 -22.71 -6.29
C ILE A 105 0.53 -22.61 -4.92
N PHE A 106 1.67 -21.95 -4.86
CA PHE A 106 2.50 -21.85 -3.66
C PHE A 106 2.85 -20.40 -3.35
N PRO A 107 2.92 -19.99 -2.08
CA PRO A 107 3.59 -18.76 -1.69
C PRO A 107 5.05 -18.72 -2.18
N SER A 108 5.51 -17.55 -2.61
CA SER A 108 6.84 -17.35 -3.20
C SER A 108 7.97 -17.77 -2.26
N HIS A 109 7.85 -17.46 -0.97
CA HIS A 109 8.85 -17.84 0.04
C HIS A 109 8.99 -19.36 0.20
N GLU A 110 7.87 -20.10 0.11
CA GLU A 110 7.89 -21.56 0.19
C GLU A 110 8.61 -22.16 -1.02
N VAL A 111 8.34 -21.65 -2.22
CA VAL A 111 9.02 -22.10 -3.44
C VAL A 111 10.52 -21.84 -3.37
N PHE A 112 10.94 -20.65 -2.94
CA PHE A 112 12.37 -20.33 -2.84
C PHE A 112 13.09 -21.19 -1.80
N MET A 113 12.45 -21.48 -0.67
CA MET A 113 12.99 -22.40 0.34
C MET A 113 13.10 -23.84 -0.18
N LEU A 114 12.10 -24.36 -0.89
CA LEU A 114 12.12 -25.71 -1.47
C LEU A 114 13.13 -25.83 -2.63
N ALA A 115 13.26 -24.79 -3.45
CA ALA A 115 14.21 -24.74 -4.56
C ALA A 115 15.66 -24.44 -4.13
N ASN A 116 15.92 -24.27 -2.83
CA ASN A 116 17.22 -23.95 -2.27
C ASN A 116 17.84 -22.66 -2.85
N VAL A 117 17.01 -21.66 -3.16
CA VAL A 117 17.47 -20.37 -3.67
C VAL A 117 17.84 -19.49 -2.48
N PRO A 118 19.06 -18.93 -2.42
CA PRO A 118 19.49 -18.11 -1.29
C PRO A 118 18.72 -16.79 -1.29
N VAL A 119 17.80 -16.64 -0.34
CA VAL A 119 17.08 -15.40 -0.06
C VAL A 119 17.45 -14.96 1.34
N ARG A 120 17.77 -13.66 1.49
CA ARG A 120 18.27 -13.11 2.74
C ARG A 120 17.23 -13.22 3.86
N ASP A 121 17.67 -13.67 5.03
CA ASP A 121 16.94 -13.66 6.31
C ASP A 121 15.55 -14.35 6.34
N THR A 122 15.22 -15.18 5.33
CA THR A 122 13.87 -15.80 5.21
C THR A 122 13.49 -16.68 6.40
N GLU A 123 14.42 -17.48 6.91
CA GLU A 123 14.15 -18.39 8.04
C GLU A 123 13.93 -17.62 9.35
N LYS A 124 14.63 -16.49 9.52
CA LYS A 124 14.50 -15.63 10.71
C LYS A 124 13.23 -14.81 10.68
N GLU A 125 12.88 -14.25 9.52
CA GLU A 125 11.69 -13.42 9.36
C GLU A 125 10.39 -14.22 9.43
N LEU A 126 10.38 -15.44 8.87
CA LEU A 126 9.18 -16.27 8.80
C LEU A 126 9.10 -17.30 9.93
N ASN A 127 10.19 -17.52 10.68
CA ASN A 127 10.31 -18.54 11.73
C ASN A 127 9.90 -19.95 11.22
N ILE A 128 10.21 -20.24 9.96
CA ILE A 128 9.93 -21.51 9.29
C ILE A 128 11.25 -22.11 8.82
N ASN A 129 11.45 -23.40 9.09
CA ASN A 129 12.57 -24.17 8.56
C ASN A 129 12.12 -24.92 7.29
N ARG A 130 13.04 -25.05 6.33
CA ARG A 130 12.89 -25.87 5.12
C ARG A 130 12.35 -27.27 5.44
N ASP A 131 12.86 -27.96 6.44
CA ASP A 131 12.42 -29.34 6.77
C ASP A 131 10.96 -29.41 7.23
N GLN A 132 10.49 -28.39 7.96
CA GLN A 132 9.10 -28.28 8.37
C GLN A 132 8.18 -28.05 7.17
N LEU A 133 8.65 -27.26 6.20
CA LEU A 133 7.93 -27.01 4.96
C LEU A 133 7.85 -28.27 4.09
N TYR A 134 8.94 -29.03 3.97
CA TYR A 134 8.90 -30.35 3.32
C TYR A 134 7.92 -31.31 4.02
N ALA A 135 7.92 -31.35 5.36
CA ALA A 135 6.99 -32.19 6.11
C ALA A 135 5.52 -31.80 5.89
N LYS A 136 5.21 -30.50 5.76
CA LYS A 136 3.86 -29.99 5.44
C LYS A 136 3.33 -30.57 4.12
N TYR A 137 4.16 -30.62 3.08
CA TYR A 137 3.75 -31.14 1.77
C TYR A 137 3.87 -32.66 1.66
N SER A 138 4.74 -33.30 2.44
CA SER A 138 4.87 -34.75 2.47
C SER A 138 3.72 -35.45 3.22
N LYS A 139 3.15 -34.82 4.27
CA LYS A 139 2.07 -35.42 5.07
C LYS A 139 0.76 -35.61 4.30
N GLY A 140 0.52 -34.84 3.23
CA GLY A 140 -0.66 -35.01 2.37
C GLY A 140 -0.63 -36.26 1.47
N VAL A 141 0.56 -36.85 1.25
CA VAL A 141 0.72 -38.03 0.36
C VAL A 141 0.31 -39.35 1.04
N LEU A 142 0.25 -39.38 2.37
CA LEU A 142 -0.05 -40.61 3.13
C LEU A 142 -1.55 -40.86 3.35
N THR A 143 -2.43 -39.91 3.03
CA THR A 143 -3.89 -40.04 3.26
C THR A 143 -4.70 -40.43 2.02
N GLU A 144 -4.09 -40.56 0.85
CA GLU A 144 -4.79 -40.93 -0.41
C GLU A 144 -4.48 -42.36 -0.91
N LYS A 145 -3.84 -43.20 -0.10
CA LYS A 145 -3.74 -44.65 -0.37
C LYS A 145 -4.57 -45.42 0.66
N ALA A 146 -5.89 -45.42 0.47
CA ALA A 146 -6.82 -46.37 1.08
C ALA A 146 -7.64 -47.01 -0.05
#